data_AF-A0A9D7WXK4-F1
#
_entry.id   AF-A0A9D7WXK4-F1
#
_cell.length_a   1.000
_cell.length_b   1.000
_cell.length_c   1.000
_cell.angle_alpha   90.00
_cell.angle_beta   90.00
_cell.angle_gamma   90.00
#
_symmetry.space_group_name_H-M   'P 1'
#
loop_
_entity.id
_entity.type
_entity.pdbx_description
1 polymer ?
#
loop_
_entity_poly.entity_id
_entity_poly.type
_entity_poly.pdbx_seq_one_letter_code
_entity_poly.pdbx_strand_id
1 'polypeptide(L)'
;MIKKQYSKEDALLDTLLDLDGEIFPMDNGFWTKFEAYRVTSGPQIPHGIRYSLTLHDNNNTRVLGFDNVHAFKPKKNKYGGRKITWDHKHKMEMVHPYEFESASQLLEDFWEDVEKTLK
;
A
#
# COMPACT_ATOMS: atom_id res chain seq x y z
N MET A 1 -34.33 -5.02 11.36
CA MET A 1 -33.26 -4.05 11.02
C MET A 1 -32.01 -4.47 11.74
N ILE A 2 -31.04 -5.07 11.06
CA ILE A 2 -29.77 -5.51 11.66
C ILE A 2 -28.91 -4.25 11.80
N LYS A 3 -28.61 -3.85 13.04
CA LYS A 3 -27.61 -2.81 13.30
C LYS A 3 -26.25 -3.37 12.85
N LYS A 4 -25.73 -2.86 11.73
CA LYS A 4 -24.37 -3.18 11.29
C LYS A 4 -23.42 -2.54 12.31
N GLN A 5 -22.79 -3.36 13.13
CA GLN A 5 -21.82 -2.90 14.11
C GLN A 5 -20.52 -2.62 13.36
N TYR A 6 -20.33 -1.37 12.94
CA TYR A 6 -19.12 -0.93 12.24
C TYR A 6 -17.93 -1.09 13.19
N SER A 7 -17.00 -1.99 12.87
CA SER A 7 -15.70 -2.03 13.53
C SER A 7 -14.89 -0.82 13.05
N LYS A 8 -13.91 -0.37 13.86
CA LYS A 8 -12.98 0.68 13.41
C LYS A 8 -12.26 0.29 12.11
N GLU A 9 -12.00 -1.00 11.92
CA GLU A 9 -11.36 -1.56 10.74
C GLU A 9 -12.22 -1.37 9.48
N ASP A 10 -13.54 -1.56 9.59
CA ASP A 10 -14.46 -1.33 8.47
C ASP A 10 -14.49 0.16 8.05
N ALA A 11 -14.47 1.07 9.03
CA ALA A 11 -14.48 2.50 8.76
C ALA A 11 -13.19 2.98 8.08
N LEU A 12 -12.04 2.48 8.51
CA LEU A 12 -10.73 2.82 7.92
C LEU A 12 -10.52 2.16 6.54
N LEU A 13 -11.09 0.97 6.34
CA LEU A 13 -11.18 0.37 5.03
C LEU A 13 -11.99 1.24 4.06
N ASP A 14 -13.17 1.70 4.49
CA ASP A 14 -13.98 2.59 3.67
C ASP A 14 -13.23 3.89 3.36
N THR A 15 -12.49 4.48 4.32
CA THR A 15 -11.61 5.63 4.04
C THR A 15 -10.56 5.33 2.98
N LEU A 16 -9.89 4.17 3.03
CA LEU A 16 -8.88 3.81 2.03
C LEU A 16 -9.51 3.72 0.63
N LEU A 17 -10.72 3.18 0.53
CA LEU A 17 -11.45 3.06 -0.73
C LEU A 17 -11.97 4.42 -1.22
N ASP A 18 -12.35 5.31 -0.32
CA ASP A 18 -12.75 6.69 -0.64
C ASP A 18 -11.58 7.52 -1.18
N LEU A 19 -10.33 7.13 -0.87
CA LEU A 19 -9.11 7.74 -1.41
C LEU A 19 -8.76 7.24 -2.81
N ASP A 20 -9.54 6.34 -3.42
CA ASP A 20 -9.27 5.84 -4.76
C ASP A 20 -9.28 6.96 -5.82
N GLY A 21 -8.14 7.14 -6.50
CA GLY A 21 -7.95 8.18 -7.50
C GLY A 21 -7.53 9.53 -6.93
N GLU A 22 -7.42 9.66 -5.61
CA GLU A 22 -6.98 10.91 -4.97
C GLU A 22 -5.49 11.17 -5.19
N ILE A 23 -5.17 12.44 -5.44
CA ILE A 23 -3.81 12.94 -5.62
C ILE A 23 -3.59 14.10 -4.66
N PHE A 24 -2.62 13.97 -3.77
CA PHE A 24 -2.27 15.03 -2.82
C PHE A 24 -0.94 15.68 -3.22
N PRO A 25 -0.96 16.89 -3.82
CA PRO A 25 0.26 17.67 -4.03
C PRO A 25 0.79 18.21 -2.71
N MET A 26 2.12 18.31 -2.60
CA MET A 26 2.85 18.78 -1.42
C MET A 26 3.65 20.04 -1.74
N ASP A 27 3.90 20.88 -0.74
CA ASP A 27 4.53 22.20 -0.92
C ASP A 27 5.99 22.15 -1.40
N ASN A 28 6.66 20.99 -1.24
CA ASN A 28 8.03 20.74 -1.66
C ASN A 28 8.15 20.22 -3.11
N GLY A 29 7.05 20.20 -3.87
CA GLY A 29 7.01 19.72 -5.25
C GLY A 29 6.84 18.20 -5.39
N PHE A 30 6.71 17.48 -4.28
CA PHE A 30 6.31 16.08 -4.29
C PHE A 30 4.79 15.95 -4.36
N TRP A 31 4.31 14.78 -4.75
CA TRP A 31 2.89 14.47 -4.73
C TRP A 31 2.67 12.99 -4.45
N THR A 32 1.57 12.66 -3.80
CA THR A 32 1.15 11.29 -3.55
C THR A 32 -0.06 10.92 -4.38
N LYS A 33 -0.18 9.65 -4.75
CA LYS A 33 -1.33 9.09 -5.45
C LYS A 33 -1.83 7.86 -4.71
N PHE A 34 -3.14 7.81 -4.54
CA PHE A 34 -3.84 6.71 -3.92
C PHE A 34 -4.72 6.03 -4.97
N GLU A 35 -4.59 4.72 -5.08
CA GLU A 35 -5.51 3.85 -5.83
C GLU A 35 -5.85 2.67 -4.92
N ALA A 36 -7.12 2.43 -4.64
CA ALA A 36 -7.56 1.36 -3.76
C ALA A 36 -8.98 0.90 -4.07
N TYR A 37 -9.15 -0.39 -4.35
CA TYR A 37 -10.47 -0.95 -4.68
C TYR A 37 -10.67 -2.33 -4.07
N ARG A 38 -11.94 -2.65 -3.80
CA ARG A 38 -12.34 -3.97 -3.30
C ARG A 38 -12.18 -5.01 -4.40
N VAL A 39 -11.59 -6.14 -4.04
CA VAL A 39 -11.47 -7.33 -4.88
C VAL A 39 -11.98 -8.55 -4.11
N THR A 40 -12.34 -9.61 -4.83
CA THR A 40 -12.75 -10.86 -4.19
C THR A 40 -11.60 -11.37 -3.32
N SER A 41 -11.86 -11.52 -2.01
CA SER A 41 -10.89 -12.09 -1.07
C SER A 41 -10.48 -13.49 -1.53
N GLY A 42 -9.18 -13.71 -1.62
CA GLY A 42 -8.61 -15.00 -2.03
C GLY A 42 -7.32 -15.30 -1.29
N PRO A 43 -6.72 -16.49 -1.49
CA PRO A 43 -5.49 -16.88 -0.78
C PRO A 43 -4.30 -15.93 -0.99
N GLN A 44 -4.36 -15.11 -2.06
CA GLN A 44 -3.33 -14.15 -2.45
C GLN A 44 -3.62 -12.73 -1.95
N ILE A 45 -4.89 -12.41 -1.69
CA ILE A 45 -5.36 -11.11 -1.21
C ILE A 45 -6.37 -11.39 -0.09
N PRO A 46 -5.90 -11.79 1.10
CA PRO A 46 -6.79 -12.23 2.19
C PRO A 46 -7.71 -11.11 2.67
N HIS A 47 -7.25 -9.86 2.58
CA HIS A 47 -8.02 -8.67 2.96
C HIS A 47 -9.04 -8.23 1.89
N GLY A 48 -9.03 -8.83 0.70
CA GLY A 48 -9.97 -8.46 -0.38
C GLY A 48 -9.82 -7.02 -0.89
N ILE A 49 -8.61 -6.46 -0.82
CA ILE A 49 -8.33 -5.08 -1.25
C ILE A 49 -7.12 -5.09 -2.15
N ARG A 50 -7.22 -4.39 -3.27
CA ARG A 50 -6.09 -4.10 -4.15
C ARG A 50 -5.75 -2.62 -4.02
N TYR A 51 -4.48 -2.31 -3.81
CA TYR A 51 -4.03 -0.94 -3.60
C TYR A 51 -2.73 -0.63 -4.34
N SER A 52 -2.54 0.64 -4.65
CA SER A 52 -1.30 1.26 -5.09
C SER A 52 -1.20 2.66 -4.47
N LEU A 53 -0.34 2.81 -3.47
CA LEU A 53 -0.03 4.09 -2.83
C LEU A 53 1.37 4.51 -3.26
N THR A 54 1.53 5.69 -3.85
CA THR A 54 2.83 6.10 -4.41
C THR A 54 3.18 7.54 -4.07
N LEU A 55 4.47 7.81 -3.87
CA LEU A 55 5.06 9.14 -3.75
C LEU A 55 5.91 9.40 -4.99
N HIS A 56 5.74 10.58 -5.57
CA HIS A 56 6.48 11.05 -6.74
C HIS A 56 7.18 12.37 -6.44
N ASP A 57 8.32 12.57 -7.08
CA ASP A 57 9.03 13.85 -7.06
C ASP A 57 8.49 14.84 -8.10
N ASN A 58 9.09 16.03 -8.15
CA ASN A 58 8.76 17.08 -9.12
C ASN A 58 9.07 16.71 -10.58
N ASN A 59 9.83 15.64 -10.83
CA ASN A 59 10.12 15.10 -12.16
C ASN A 59 9.15 13.97 -12.53
N ASN A 60 8.10 13.72 -11.74
CA ASN A 60 7.19 12.58 -11.88
C ASN A 60 7.89 11.21 -11.75
N THR A 61 9.01 11.16 -11.03
CA THR A 61 9.72 9.92 -10.71
C THR A 61 9.16 9.34 -9.43
N ARG A 62 8.76 8.07 -9.46
CA ARG A 62 8.29 7.36 -8.25
C ARG A 62 9.44 7.15 -7.28
N VAL A 63 9.33 7.75 -6.10
CA VAL A 63 10.32 7.69 -5.02
C VAL A 63 9.98 6.58 -4.01
N LEU A 64 8.69 6.42 -3.73
CA LEU A 64 8.14 5.41 -2.82
C LEU A 64 6.88 4.80 -3.43
N GLY A 65 6.64 3.51 -3.19
CA GLY A 65 5.41 2.85 -3.63
C GLY A 65 5.05 1.67 -2.74
N PHE A 66 3.77 1.53 -2.41
CA PHE A 66 3.19 0.39 -1.74
C PHE A 66 2.14 -0.17 -2.68
N ASP A 67 2.35 -1.38 -3.17
CA ASP A 67 1.35 -2.01 -4.03
C ASP A 67 1.31 -3.51 -3.82
N ASN A 68 0.13 -4.07 -4.11
CA ASN A 68 -0.11 -5.51 -4.14
C ASN A 68 -0.57 -5.99 -5.52
N VAL A 69 -0.22 -5.21 -6.55
CA VAL A 69 -0.68 -5.35 -7.93
C VAL A 69 0.05 -6.49 -8.65
N HIS A 70 1.21 -6.90 -8.15
CA HIS A 70 2.05 -7.95 -8.72
C HIS A 70 2.55 -8.95 -7.66
N ALA A 71 2.51 -10.25 -7.96
CA ALA A 71 3.31 -11.23 -7.22
C ALA A 71 4.80 -10.94 -7.44
N PHE A 72 5.48 -10.48 -6.41
CA PHE A 72 6.92 -10.46 -6.41
C PHE A 72 7.44 -11.87 -6.10
N LYS A 73 8.46 -12.28 -6.85
CA LYS A 73 9.28 -13.42 -6.49
C LYS A 73 10.59 -12.86 -5.91
N PRO A 74 10.86 -12.97 -4.60
CA PRO A 74 12.14 -12.54 -4.07
C PRO A 74 13.28 -13.29 -4.78
N LYS A 75 14.35 -12.57 -5.19
CA LYS A 75 15.52 -13.19 -5.82
C LYS A 75 16.17 -14.16 -4.82
N LYS A 76 16.26 -15.43 -5.22
CA LYS A 76 16.79 -16.59 -4.50
C LYS A 76 17.93 -16.28 -3.51
N ASN A 77 17.71 -16.56 -2.22
CA ASN A 77 18.78 -16.98 -1.31
C ASN A 77 18.72 -18.49 -1.09
N LYS A 78 19.89 -19.12 -1.10
CA LYS A 78 20.10 -20.54 -1.45
C LYS A 78 19.59 -21.55 -0.40
N TYR A 79 18.99 -21.10 0.70
CA TYR A 79 18.52 -21.94 1.82
C TYR A 79 17.32 -21.37 2.60
N GLY A 80 16.46 -20.53 1.98
CA GLY A 80 15.29 -19.94 2.64
C GLY A 80 13.99 -20.46 2.04
N GLY A 81 13.03 -20.86 2.88
CA GLY A 81 11.70 -21.32 2.46
C GLY A 81 11.04 -20.37 1.45
N ARG A 82 10.26 -20.96 0.53
CA ARG A 82 9.57 -20.26 -0.56
C ARG A 82 8.44 -19.37 0.01
N LYS A 83 8.73 -18.13 0.41
CA LYS A 83 7.71 -17.13 0.77
C LYS A 83 7.37 -16.32 -0.49
N ILE A 84 6.18 -16.51 -1.02
CA ILE A 84 5.59 -15.66 -2.07
C ILE A 84 4.80 -14.60 -1.30
N THR A 85 5.34 -13.40 -1.17
CA THR A 85 4.60 -12.23 -0.68
C THR A 85 3.95 -11.56 -1.87
N TRP A 86 2.75 -10.99 -1.68
CA TRP A 86 2.03 -10.23 -2.70
C TRP A 86 2.12 -8.72 -2.45
N ASP A 87 2.21 -8.34 -1.18
CA ASP A 87 2.40 -6.96 -0.74
C ASP A 87 3.88 -6.58 -0.74
N HIS A 88 4.22 -5.46 -1.40
CA HIS A 88 5.59 -4.96 -1.50
C HIS A 88 5.68 -3.47 -1.29
N LYS A 89 6.81 -3.07 -0.70
CA LYS A 89 7.24 -1.69 -0.58
C LYS A 89 8.41 -1.44 -1.53
N HIS A 90 8.23 -0.49 -2.42
CA HIS A 90 9.24 0.09 -3.29
C HIS A 90 9.86 1.31 -2.61
N LYS A 91 11.17 1.28 -2.36
CA LYS A 91 11.95 2.46 -1.99
C LYS A 91 13.00 2.67 -3.07
N MET A 92 12.86 3.70 -3.90
CA MET A 92 13.65 3.91 -5.12
C MET A 92 13.62 2.66 -6.03
N GLU A 93 14.76 2.00 -6.27
CA GLU A 93 14.87 0.77 -7.08
C GLU A 93 14.71 -0.53 -6.27
N MET A 94 14.64 -0.45 -4.94
CA MET A 94 14.60 -1.64 -4.08
C MET A 94 13.17 -2.06 -3.72
N VAL A 95 12.90 -3.35 -3.83
CA VAL A 95 11.61 -3.97 -3.51
C VAL A 95 11.75 -4.81 -2.24
N HIS A 96 10.97 -4.49 -1.21
CA HIS A 96 10.90 -5.22 0.05
C HIS A 96 9.54 -5.90 0.20
N PRO A 97 9.50 -7.15 0.70
CA PRO A 97 8.24 -7.76 1.12
C PRO A 97 7.62 -6.90 2.23
N TYR A 98 6.34 -6.58 2.07
CA TYR A 98 5.52 -5.90 3.06
C TYR A 98 4.41 -6.87 3.49
N GLU A 99 3.98 -6.81 4.74
CA GLU A 99 2.80 -7.54 5.22
C GLU A 99 2.08 -6.56 6.14
N PHE A 100 0.84 -6.22 5.82
CA PHE A 100 0.01 -5.38 6.68
C PHE A 100 -1.15 -6.19 7.23
N GLU A 101 -1.53 -5.90 8.47
CA GLU A 101 -2.63 -6.58 9.15
C GLU A 101 -3.97 -5.87 8.93
N SER A 102 -3.94 -4.57 8.60
CA SER A 102 -5.13 -3.72 8.44
C SER A 102 -4.89 -2.52 7.52
N ALA A 103 -5.96 -1.98 6.93
CA ALA A 103 -5.91 -0.78 6.09
C ALA A 103 -5.33 0.44 6.83
N SER A 104 -5.51 0.51 8.16
CA SER A 104 -4.91 1.56 8.98
C SER A 104 -3.39 1.45 9.05
N GLN A 105 -2.86 0.24 9.25
CA GLN A 105 -1.41 0.02 9.26
C GLN A 105 -0.80 0.40 7.90
N LEU A 106 -1.45 0.04 6.80
CA LEU A 106 -1.00 0.41 5.46
C LEU A 106 -0.88 1.93 5.27
N LEU A 107 -1.91 2.68 5.70
CA LEU A 107 -1.91 4.14 5.59
C LEU A 107 -0.85 4.77 6.52
N GLU A 108 -0.77 4.32 7.78
CA GLU A 108 0.21 4.81 8.75
C GLU A 108 1.64 4.58 8.27
N ASP A 109 1.97 3.36 7.84
CA ASP A 109 3.30 3.01 7.35
C ASP A 109 3.66 3.82 6.09
N PHE A 110 2.71 4.00 5.17
CA PHE A 110 2.93 4.81 3.97
C PHE A 110 3.29 6.25 4.33
N TRP A 111 2.51 6.90 5.19
CA TRP A 111 2.77 8.29 5.59
C TRP A 111 4.06 8.43 6.40
N GLU A 112 4.39 7.47 7.27
CA GLU A 112 5.65 7.48 8.00
C GLU A 112 6.85 7.40 7.04
N ASP A 113 6.76 6.57 6.00
CA ASP A 113 7.81 6.47 4.99
C ASP A 113 7.89 7.67 4.05
N VAL A 114 6.76 8.30 3.72
CA VAL A 114 6.74 9.59 3.04
C VAL A 114 7.49 10.61 3.89
N GLU A 115 7.17 10.74 5.18
CA GLU A 115 7.85 11.68 6.08
C GLU A 115 9.36 11.38 6.20
N LYS A 116 9.75 10.11 6.33
CA LYS A 116 11.16 9.68 6.33
C LYS A 116 11.89 9.96 5.01
N THR A 117 11.17 10.01 3.89
CA THR A 117 11.75 10.28 2.56
C THR A 117 11.90 11.78 2.30
N LEU A 118 11.04 12.60 2.91
CA LEU A 118 11.04 14.06 2.77
C LEU A 118 11.94 14.78 3.79
N LYS A 119 12.42 14.08 4.83
CA LYS A 119 13.44 14.56 5.78
C LYS A 119 14.84 14.44 5.21
#